data_AF-A0A9P6L493-F1
#
_entry.id   AF-A0A9P6L493-F1
#
_cell.length_a   1.000
_cell.length_b   1.000
_cell.length_c   1.000
_cell.angle_alpha   90.00
_cell.angle_beta   90.00
_cell.angle_gamma   90.00
#
_symmetry.space_group_name_H-M   'P 1'
#
loop_
_entity.id
_entity.type
_entity.pdbx_description
1 polymer ?
#
loop_
_entity_poly.entity_id
_entity_poly.type
_entity_poly.pdbx_seq_one_letter_code
_entity_poly.pdbx_strand_id
1 'polypeptide(L)'
;MASNQLTHPPDIGCLAYRYLSGLSDFTMNNCSITLDMVNSLDLTNEDHTWYMNAYCISPPSNDGCPFGFCPNPDVAGLPVRIANYITGFCITILIFHAPDRIKHAFWSQVLLTYSLLLTCAISLSQDQLTWFHSIVLLCIVCSPVNVYFVGYGIRAFWDTHRLDAVLGRKQYVQRAMVFFSVAVWMAILVYAYLPIGDIKFLQRSCSKDSLVKTFFLWSPFLYAWDLATNGSNGIAALFLLLTIPILIAFAWIIAIIRRRREIWDESSRSFCAGFGEVWRTMEDHYPFLLFCSAVVMPTAYWIATIEIGISGSNDETSPLTYNQVLAMFAAVPPVIEVAPLVPRLWEWFITFSWLGRVVRRSKTF
;
A
#
# COMPACT_ATOMS: atom_id res chain seq x y z
N MET A 1 -19.32 -56.56 33.54
CA MET A 1 -18.60 -56.60 32.25
C MET A 1 -19.54 -56.03 31.19
N ALA A 2 -19.51 -54.71 31.01
CA ALA A 2 -20.20 -54.01 29.94
C ALA A 2 -19.11 -53.36 29.09
N SER A 3 -19.14 -53.63 27.78
CA SER A 3 -18.16 -53.16 26.81
C SER A 3 -18.26 -51.65 26.63
N ASN A 4 -17.18 -50.94 26.95
CA ASN A 4 -16.98 -49.56 26.54
C ASN A 4 -16.85 -49.51 25.00
N GLN A 5 -17.94 -49.19 24.31
CA GLN A 5 -17.86 -48.66 22.96
C GLN A 5 -17.33 -47.23 23.06
N LEU A 6 -16.13 -47.01 22.53
CA LEU A 6 -15.65 -45.67 22.20
C LEU A 6 -16.64 -45.07 21.19
N THR A 7 -17.46 -44.12 21.64
CA THR A 7 -18.13 -43.18 20.77
C THR A 7 -17.07 -42.30 20.11
N HIS A 8 -17.02 -42.37 18.78
CA HIS A 8 -16.18 -41.54 17.94
C HIS A 8 -16.33 -40.04 18.28
N PRO A 9 -15.26 -39.23 18.19
CA PRO A 9 -15.36 -37.79 18.39
C PRO A 9 -16.34 -37.17 17.37
N PRO A 10 -17.14 -36.18 17.76
CA PRO A 10 -18.06 -35.50 16.86
C PRO A 10 -17.28 -34.75 15.77
N ASP A 11 -17.85 -34.79 14.56
CA ASP A 11 -17.27 -34.34 13.30
C ASP A 11 -16.77 -32.88 13.31
N ILE A 12 -15.49 -32.70 13.65
CA ILE A 12 -14.64 -31.64 13.07
C ILE A 12 -14.67 -31.73 11.52
N GLY A 13 -15.06 -32.90 10.98
CA GLY A 13 -15.28 -33.17 9.57
C GLY A 13 -16.18 -32.17 8.86
N CYS A 14 -17.21 -31.59 9.48
CA CYS A 14 -18.09 -30.67 8.73
C CYS A 14 -17.40 -29.35 8.34
N LEU A 15 -16.47 -28.85 9.16
CA LEU A 15 -15.67 -27.64 8.89
C LEU A 15 -14.34 -27.99 8.18
N ALA A 16 -13.64 -29.04 8.62
CA ALA A 16 -12.35 -29.43 8.06
C ALA A 16 -12.46 -30.13 6.70
N TYR A 17 -13.51 -30.91 6.45
CA TYR A 17 -13.74 -31.54 5.15
C TYR A 17 -14.16 -30.50 4.10
N ARG A 18 -14.83 -29.40 4.51
CA ARG A 18 -15.13 -28.23 3.65
C ARG A 18 -13.86 -27.49 3.23
N TYR A 19 -12.86 -27.42 4.11
CA TYR A 19 -11.55 -26.79 3.85
C TYR A 19 -10.64 -27.64 2.95
N LEU A 20 -10.75 -28.98 3.00
CA LEU A 20 -9.90 -29.90 2.24
C LEU A 20 -10.47 -30.32 0.88
N SER A 21 -11.79 -30.27 0.66
CA SER A 21 -12.41 -30.93 -0.51
C SER A 21 -12.76 -30.03 -1.70
N GLY A 22 -12.74 -28.69 -1.58
CA GLY A 22 -12.84 -27.77 -2.73
C GLY A 22 -13.99 -28.06 -3.72
N LEU A 23 -15.09 -28.67 -3.30
CA LEU A 23 -16.17 -29.15 -4.17
C LEU A 23 -17.50 -28.45 -3.84
N SER A 24 -18.19 -27.99 -4.89
CA SER A 24 -19.23 -26.96 -4.87
C SER A 24 -20.67 -27.44 -4.70
N ASP A 25 -20.94 -28.74 -4.49
CA ASP A 25 -22.31 -29.27 -4.50
C ASP A 25 -22.69 -30.00 -3.21
N PHE A 26 -22.95 -29.24 -2.14
CA PHE A 26 -23.68 -29.78 -0.98
C PHE A 26 -24.87 -28.88 -0.61
N THR A 27 -26.07 -29.44 -0.76
CA THR A 27 -27.33 -28.81 -0.35
C THR A 27 -27.40 -28.70 1.17
N MET A 28 -27.48 -27.46 1.62
CA MET A 28 -27.40 -27.01 3.00
C MET A 28 -28.69 -27.34 3.76
N ASN A 29 -28.77 -28.51 4.39
CA ASN A 29 -29.85 -28.82 5.33
C ASN A 29 -29.25 -29.23 6.69
N ASN A 30 -29.30 -28.28 7.63
CA ASN A 30 -29.12 -28.40 9.09
C ASN A 30 -27.76 -28.89 9.62
N CYS A 31 -26.77 -28.00 9.63
CA CYS A 31 -25.72 -28.06 10.66
C CYS A 31 -26.24 -27.35 11.93
N SER A 32 -26.82 -28.11 12.86
CA SER A 32 -27.06 -27.60 14.22
C SER A 32 -25.75 -27.60 14.99
N ILE A 33 -25.31 -26.43 15.48
CA ILE A 33 -24.13 -26.31 16.35
C ILE A 33 -24.38 -27.17 17.59
N THR A 34 -23.60 -28.23 17.77
CA THR A 34 -23.74 -29.14 18.92
C THR A 34 -22.98 -28.59 20.14
N LEU A 35 -23.42 -28.96 21.35
CA LEU A 35 -22.74 -28.61 22.60
C LEU A 35 -21.28 -29.11 22.62
N ASP A 36 -20.99 -30.19 21.89
CA ASP A 36 -19.62 -30.69 21.72
C ASP A 36 -18.77 -29.83 20.80
N MET A 37 -19.35 -29.13 19.81
CA MET A 37 -18.62 -28.08 19.09
C MET A 37 -18.29 -26.92 20.02
N VAL A 38 -19.19 -26.54 20.93
CA VAL A 38 -18.94 -25.47 21.93
C VAL A 38 -17.87 -25.86 22.95
N ASN A 39 -17.87 -27.13 23.39
CA ASN A 39 -16.89 -27.67 24.32
C ASN A 39 -15.55 -27.97 23.65
N SER A 40 -15.55 -28.48 22.41
CA SER A 40 -14.33 -28.62 21.60
C SER A 40 -13.79 -27.27 21.14
N LEU A 41 -14.66 -26.26 21.03
CA LEU A 41 -14.31 -24.87 20.80
C LEU A 41 -13.83 -24.15 22.08
N ASP A 42 -13.65 -24.89 23.19
CA ASP A 42 -13.21 -24.41 24.52
C ASP A 42 -13.62 -22.95 24.79
N LEU A 43 -14.90 -22.66 24.51
CA LEU A 43 -15.48 -21.33 24.65
C LEU A 43 -15.62 -20.92 26.13
N THR A 44 -15.22 -21.80 27.03
CA THR A 44 -15.18 -21.63 28.48
C THR A 44 -13.83 -21.12 28.99
N ASN A 45 -12.75 -21.27 28.23
CA ASN A 45 -11.47 -20.65 28.58
C ASN A 45 -11.53 -19.15 28.28
N GLU A 46 -11.03 -18.33 29.21
CA GLU A 46 -11.06 -16.85 29.09
C GLU A 46 -10.32 -16.33 27.84
N ASP A 47 -9.51 -17.17 27.21
CA ASP A 47 -8.71 -16.86 26.03
C ASP A 47 -9.43 -17.26 24.72
N HIS A 48 -10.47 -16.51 24.36
CA HIS A 48 -11.28 -16.68 23.14
C HIS A 48 -10.51 -16.41 21.82
N THR A 49 -9.19 -16.24 21.86
CA THR A 49 -8.34 -15.84 20.73
C THR A 49 -8.44 -16.79 19.54
N TRP A 50 -8.44 -18.09 19.82
CA TRP A 50 -8.47 -19.11 18.79
C TRP A 50 -9.84 -19.21 18.09
N TYR A 51 -10.94 -19.05 18.84
CA TYR A 51 -12.29 -19.02 18.27
C TYR A 51 -12.45 -17.80 17.38
N MET A 52 -11.96 -16.63 17.82
CA MET A 52 -11.98 -15.42 17.02
C MET A 52 -11.14 -15.58 15.76
N ASN A 53 -9.95 -16.19 15.84
CA ASN A 53 -9.15 -16.48 14.65
C ASN A 53 -9.89 -17.41 13.67
N ALA A 54 -10.53 -18.47 14.17
CA ALA A 54 -11.33 -19.38 13.34
C ALA A 54 -12.57 -18.68 12.73
N TYR A 55 -13.27 -17.85 13.52
CA TYR A 55 -14.42 -17.05 13.06
C TYR A 55 -14.00 -16.05 11.98
N CYS A 56 -12.84 -15.41 12.11
CA CYS A 56 -12.33 -14.47 11.13
C CYS A 56 -11.84 -15.13 9.84
N ILE A 57 -11.47 -16.41 9.92
CA ILE A 57 -11.16 -17.23 8.73
C ILE A 57 -12.46 -17.74 8.08
N SER A 58 -13.51 -18.02 8.85
CA SER A 58 -14.76 -18.61 8.37
C SER A 58 -15.98 -18.11 9.17
N PRO A 59 -16.51 -16.92 8.86
CA PRO A 59 -17.66 -16.39 9.58
C PRO A 59 -18.93 -17.23 9.31
N PRO A 60 -19.93 -17.19 10.20
CA PRO A 60 -21.24 -17.77 9.93
C PRO A 60 -21.82 -17.19 8.65
N SER A 61 -22.57 -18.02 7.90
CA SER A 61 -23.23 -17.63 6.64
C SER A 61 -24.13 -16.40 6.75
N ASN A 62 -24.57 -16.07 7.96
CA ASN A 62 -25.50 -14.97 8.24
C ASN A 62 -24.82 -13.59 8.22
N ASP A 63 -23.49 -13.53 8.32
CA ASP A 63 -22.72 -12.27 8.24
C ASP A 63 -22.41 -11.87 6.78
N GLY A 64 -23.03 -12.53 5.81
CA GLY A 64 -22.96 -12.21 4.38
C GLY A 64 -21.74 -12.76 3.65
N CYS A 65 -20.74 -13.27 4.36
CA CYS A 65 -19.48 -13.76 3.79
C CYS A 65 -19.05 -15.07 4.44
N PRO A 66 -18.98 -16.18 3.67
CA PRO A 66 -18.73 -17.50 4.24
C PRO A 66 -17.26 -17.74 4.65
N PHE A 67 -16.31 -16.95 4.12
CA PHE A 67 -14.87 -17.10 4.39
C PHE A 67 -14.16 -15.75 4.42
N GLY A 68 -13.35 -15.51 5.46
CA GLY A 68 -12.48 -14.35 5.58
C GLY A 68 -13.19 -13.02 5.83
N PHE A 69 -12.44 -11.94 5.57
CA PHE A 69 -13.01 -10.59 5.52
C PHE A 69 -14.02 -10.47 4.39
N CYS A 70 -15.15 -9.83 4.65
CA CYS A 70 -16.15 -9.55 3.62
C CYS A 70 -15.56 -8.68 2.50
N PRO A 71 -15.61 -9.14 1.23
CA PRO A 71 -14.96 -8.43 0.16
C PRO A 71 -15.60 -7.06 -0.09
N ASN A 72 -14.78 -6.07 -0.38
CA ASN A 72 -15.24 -4.75 -0.81
C ASN A 72 -14.56 -4.36 -2.12
N PRO A 73 -15.10 -4.81 -3.28
CA PRO A 73 -14.48 -4.61 -4.58
C PRO A 73 -14.33 -3.14 -4.98
N ASP A 74 -15.14 -2.25 -4.43
CA ASP A 74 -15.09 -0.81 -4.72
C ASP A 74 -13.90 -0.12 -4.04
N VAL A 75 -13.39 -0.69 -2.96
CA VAL A 75 -12.26 -0.17 -2.19
C VAL A 75 -10.97 -0.91 -2.50
N ALA A 76 -11.01 -2.25 -2.42
CA ALA A 76 -9.83 -3.10 -2.50
C ALA A 76 -9.79 -3.94 -3.78
N GLY A 77 -10.76 -3.82 -4.69
CA GLY A 77 -10.81 -4.64 -5.89
C GLY A 77 -9.60 -4.44 -6.81
N LEU A 78 -9.16 -5.52 -7.45
CA LEU A 78 -7.95 -5.57 -8.29
C LEU A 78 -7.87 -4.42 -9.32
N PRO A 79 -8.94 -4.08 -10.08
CA PRO A 79 -8.97 -2.92 -10.96
C PRO A 79 -8.61 -1.59 -10.30
N VAL A 80 -9.14 -1.33 -9.10
CA VAL A 80 -8.91 -0.09 -8.34
C VAL A 80 -7.45 -0.02 -7.92
N ARG A 81 -6.88 -1.14 -7.45
CA ARG A 81 -5.47 -1.22 -7.06
C ARG A 81 -4.55 -0.95 -8.24
N ILE A 82 -4.72 -1.70 -9.33
CA ILE A 82 -3.92 -1.53 -10.57
C ILE A 82 -4.02 -0.09 -11.09
N ALA A 83 -5.22 0.49 -11.11
CA ALA A 83 -5.42 1.87 -11.54
C ALA A 83 -4.63 2.86 -10.66
N ASN A 84 -4.66 2.70 -9.34
CA ASN A 84 -3.87 3.53 -8.42
C ASN A 84 -2.36 3.31 -8.60
N TYR A 85 -1.91 2.08 -8.85
CA TYR A 85 -0.49 1.78 -9.08
C TYR A 85 0.04 2.46 -10.34
N ILE A 86 -0.68 2.31 -11.45
CA ILE A 86 -0.32 2.91 -12.74
C ILE A 86 -0.37 4.43 -12.63
N THR A 87 -1.46 4.99 -12.10
CA THR A 87 -1.63 6.44 -11.91
C THR A 87 -0.50 7.01 -11.06
N GLY A 88 -0.23 6.40 -9.89
CA GLY A 88 0.81 6.83 -8.97
C GLY A 88 2.20 6.78 -9.61
N PHE A 89 2.53 5.67 -10.29
CA PHE A 89 3.82 5.53 -10.97
C PHE A 89 3.99 6.56 -12.09
N CYS A 90 2.99 6.71 -12.97
CA CYS A 90 3.02 7.69 -14.07
C CYS A 90 3.15 9.12 -13.55
N ILE A 91 2.38 9.50 -12.53
CA ILE A 91 2.45 10.85 -11.98
C ILE A 91 3.79 11.10 -11.33
N THR A 92 4.37 10.12 -10.63
CA THR A 92 5.70 10.31 -10.06
C THR A 92 6.74 10.56 -11.15
N ILE A 93 6.66 9.84 -12.29
CA ILE A 93 7.51 10.14 -13.45
C ILE A 93 7.30 11.59 -13.92
N LEU A 94 6.05 12.07 -14.02
CA LEU A 94 5.76 13.45 -14.44
C LEU A 94 6.32 14.48 -13.46
N ILE A 95 6.19 14.27 -12.14
CA ILE A 95 6.75 15.16 -11.09
C ILE A 95 8.25 15.35 -11.29
N PHE A 96 8.97 14.26 -11.60
CA PHE A 96 10.43 14.29 -11.66
C PHE A 96 10.99 14.70 -13.03
N HIS A 97 10.31 14.34 -14.13
CA HIS A 97 10.85 14.49 -15.49
C HIS A 97 10.12 15.50 -16.37
N ALA A 98 8.85 15.79 -16.11
CA ALA A 98 8.05 16.70 -16.95
C ALA A 98 7.02 17.47 -16.11
N PRO A 99 7.45 18.27 -15.12
CA PRO A 99 6.54 18.94 -14.19
C PRO A 99 5.54 19.87 -14.90
N ASP A 100 5.90 20.44 -16.05
CA ASP A 100 5.01 21.32 -16.82
C ASP A 100 3.76 20.62 -17.35
N ARG A 101 3.83 19.28 -17.52
CA ARG A 101 2.73 18.44 -18.05
C ARG A 101 1.83 17.86 -16.97
N ILE A 102 2.14 18.07 -15.69
CA ILE A 102 1.44 17.40 -14.59
C ILE A 102 0.01 17.89 -14.38
N LYS A 103 -0.39 19.03 -14.96
CA LYS A 103 -1.70 19.66 -14.70
C LYS A 103 -2.89 18.71 -14.90
N HIS A 104 -2.93 17.98 -16.02
CA HIS A 104 -4.03 17.05 -16.31
C HIS A 104 -3.97 15.82 -15.40
N ALA A 105 -2.78 15.24 -15.22
CA ALA A 105 -2.59 14.07 -14.39
C ALA A 105 -2.88 14.34 -12.90
N PHE A 106 -2.60 15.56 -12.41
CA PHE A 106 -2.95 15.99 -11.05
C PHE A 106 -4.44 15.90 -10.79
N TRP A 107 -5.27 16.44 -11.69
CA TRP A 107 -6.73 16.38 -11.53
C TRP A 107 -7.24 14.95 -11.55
N SER A 108 -6.64 14.07 -12.36
CA SER A 108 -6.92 12.63 -12.35
C SER A 108 -6.67 12.00 -10.98
N GLN A 109 -5.51 12.30 -10.36
CA GLN A 109 -5.16 11.77 -9.05
C GLN A 109 -6.03 12.31 -7.92
N VAL A 110 -6.36 13.60 -7.97
CA VAL A 110 -7.29 14.21 -7.01
C VAL A 110 -8.66 13.55 -7.15
N LEU A 111 -9.18 13.42 -8.37
CA LEU A 111 -10.47 12.77 -8.61
C LEU A 111 -10.49 11.32 -8.12
N LEU A 112 -9.45 10.55 -8.42
CA LEU A 112 -9.31 9.16 -7.95
C LEU A 112 -9.27 9.08 -6.41
N THR A 113 -8.48 9.96 -5.78
CA THR A 113 -8.36 10.03 -4.31
C THR A 113 -9.71 10.37 -3.67
N TYR A 114 -10.41 11.39 -4.15
CA TYR A 114 -11.71 11.78 -3.60
C TYR A 114 -12.80 10.76 -3.89
N SER A 115 -12.77 10.09 -5.04
CA SER A 115 -13.68 8.98 -5.34
C SER A 115 -13.53 7.86 -4.31
N LEU A 116 -12.30 7.47 -3.98
CA LEU A 116 -12.03 6.45 -2.97
C LEU A 116 -12.47 6.88 -1.58
N LEU A 117 -12.18 8.12 -1.18
CA LEU A 117 -12.61 8.66 0.11
C LEU A 117 -14.14 8.72 0.23
N LEU A 118 -14.83 9.09 -0.85
CA LEU A 118 -16.29 9.12 -0.90
C LEU A 118 -16.87 7.70 -0.82
N THR A 119 -16.33 6.76 -1.59
CA THR A 119 -16.71 5.33 -1.51
C THR A 119 -16.54 4.79 -0.09
N CYS A 120 -15.44 5.13 0.58
CA CYS A 120 -15.24 4.76 1.97
C CYS A 120 -16.29 5.35 2.91
N ALA A 121 -16.60 6.64 2.75
CA ALA A 121 -17.61 7.30 3.58
C ALA A 121 -19.00 6.67 3.38
N ILE A 122 -19.37 6.34 2.13
CA ILE A 122 -20.63 5.67 1.80
C ILE A 122 -20.65 4.25 2.40
N SER A 123 -19.61 3.44 2.14
CA SER A 123 -19.50 2.08 2.69
C SER A 123 -19.52 2.07 4.21
N LEU A 124 -18.92 3.07 4.84
CA LEU A 124 -18.95 3.23 6.29
C LEU A 124 -20.36 3.60 6.78
N SER A 125 -21.08 4.48 6.09
CA SER A 125 -22.46 4.85 6.45
C SER A 125 -23.47 3.71 6.30
N GLN A 126 -23.16 2.74 5.45
CA GLN A 126 -23.99 1.57 5.17
C GLN A 126 -23.62 0.35 6.04
N ASP A 127 -22.67 0.50 6.97
CA ASP A 127 -22.14 -0.59 7.80
C ASP A 127 -21.54 -1.76 6.96
N GLN A 128 -21.07 -1.46 5.74
CA GLN A 128 -20.50 -2.43 4.78
C GLN A 128 -18.96 -2.41 4.72
N LEU A 129 -18.33 -1.47 5.41
CA LEU A 129 -16.88 -1.36 5.45
C LEU A 129 -16.34 -2.20 6.61
N THR A 130 -15.45 -3.15 6.33
CA THR A 130 -14.67 -3.80 7.40
C THR A 130 -13.52 -2.88 7.82
N TRP A 131 -13.04 -3.05 9.06
CA TRP A 131 -11.88 -2.30 9.54
C TRP A 131 -10.66 -2.50 8.64
N PHE A 132 -10.42 -3.73 8.18
CA PHE A 132 -9.34 -4.07 7.24
C PHE A 132 -9.39 -3.24 5.95
N HIS A 133 -10.57 -3.15 5.31
CA HIS A 133 -10.73 -2.36 4.09
C HIS A 133 -10.51 -0.86 4.32
N SER A 134 -10.82 -0.34 5.50
CA SER A 134 -10.53 1.06 5.85
C SER A 134 -9.03 1.34 5.91
N ILE A 135 -8.23 0.39 6.40
CA ILE A 135 -6.77 0.49 6.44
C ILE A 135 -6.17 0.34 5.05
N VAL A 136 -6.64 -0.63 4.26
CA VAL A 136 -6.24 -0.81 2.85
C VAL A 136 -6.46 0.48 2.06
N LEU A 137 -7.66 1.06 2.17
CA LEU A 137 -7.99 2.33 1.53
C LEU A 137 -7.05 3.45 1.99
N LEU A 138 -6.82 3.57 3.30
CA LEU A 138 -5.94 4.59 3.84
C LEU A 138 -4.53 4.44 3.28
N CYS A 139 -4.03 3.22 3.12
CA CYS A 139 -2.75 2.94 2.46
C CYS A 139 -2.77 3.32 0.98
N ILE A 140 -3.80 2.95 0.22
CA ILE A 140 -3.93 3.33 -1.20
C ILE A 140 -3.91 4.86 -1.35
N VAL A 141 -4.68 5.54 -0.51
CA VAL A 141 -4.81 6.99 -0.55
C VAL A 141 -3.56 7.70 0.00
N CYS A 142 -2.85 7.12 0.96
CA CYS A 142 -1.54 7.59 1.45
C CYS A 142 -0.39 7.13 0.53
N SER A 143 -0.63 7.12 -0.79
CA SER A 143 0.40 6.75 -1.77
C SER A 143 1.57 7.75 -1.76
N PRO A 144 2.77 7.33 -2.21
CA PRO A 144 3.92 8.22 -2.31
C PRO A 144 3.63 9.52 -3.09
N VAL A 145 2.82 9.45 -4.16
CA VAL A 145 2.40 10.63 -4.93
C VAL A 145 1.61 11.62 -4.09
N ASN A 146 0.66 11.13 -3.32
CA ASN A 146 -0.18 11.97 -2.48
C ASN A 146 0.65 12.60 -1.36
N VAL A 147 1.61 11.87 -0.78
CA VAL A 147 2.60 12.43 0.15
C VAL A 147 3.46 13.51 -0.52
N TYR A 148 3.89 13.32 -1.77
CA TYR A 148 4.59 14.35 -2.53
C TYR A 148 3.74 15.61 -2.73
N PHE A 149 2.46 15.46 -3.10
CA PHE A 149 1.56 16.61 -3.24
C PHE A 149 1.38 17.38 -1.93
N VAL A 150 1.30 16.69 -0.79
CA VAL A 150 1.26 17.34 0.53
C VAL A 150 2.55 18.08 0.79
N GLY A 151 3.71 17.43 0.59
CA GLY A 151 5.02 18.05 0.79
C GLY A 151 5.24 19.29 -0.08
N TYR A 152 4.88 19.24 -1.36
CA TYR A 152 4.95 20.39 -2.26
C TYR A 152 3.89 21.45 -1.93
N GLY A 153 2.68 21.05 -1.51
CA GLY A 153 1.65 21.97 -1.06
C GLY A 153 2.08 22.78 0.17
N ILE A 154 2.82 22.15 1.09
CA ILE A 154 3.48 22.81 2.21
C ILE A 154 4.61 23.71 1.68
N ARG A 155 5.51 23.20 0.85
CA ARG A 155 6.64 23.99 0.31
C ARG A 155 6.19 25.26 -0.44
N ALA A 156 5.04 25.23 -1.10
CA ALA A 156 4.45 26.34 -1.84
C ALA A 156 4.25 27.62 -1.00
N PHE A 157 4.26 27.54 0.34
CA PHE A 157 4.19 28.72 1.20
C PHE A 157 5.50 29.53 1.24
N TRP A 158 6.64 28.90 1.00
CA TRP A 158 7.96 29.52 1.16
C TRP A 158 8.69 29.80 -0.15
N ASP A 159 8.63 28.88 -1.11
CA ASP A 159 9.53 28.90 -2.28
C ASP A 159 8.82 28.45 -3.56
N THR A 160 9.30 28.95 -4.68
CA THR A 160 8.97 28.41 -6.00
C THR A 160 9.52 26.99 -6.12
N HIS A 161 8.76 26.09 -6.71
CA HIS A 161 9.14 24.69 -6.78
C HIS A 161 8.66 24.03 -8.08
N ARG A 162 9.12 22.80 -8.33
CA ARG A 162 8.79 22.03 -9.54
C ARG A 162 7.29 21.96 -9.85
N LEU A 163 6.43 21.85 -8.82
CA LEU A 163 4.98 21.79 -9.00
C LEU A 163 4.26 23.16 -8.96
N ASP A 164 4.95 24.28 -9.19
CA ASP A 164 4.33 25.62 -9.09
C ASP A 164 3.18 25.80 -10.09
N ALA A 165 3.25 25.11 -11.23
CA ALA A 165 2.17 25.08 -12.22
C ALA A 165 0.82 24.58 -11.69
N VAL A 166 0.82 23.76 -10.63
CA VAL A 166 -0.37 23.09 -10.07
C VAL A 166 -0.62 23.46 -8.62
N LEU A 167 0.42 23.53 -7.79
CA LEU A 167 0.36 23.82 -6.36
C LEU A 167 0.99 25.17 -6.01
N GLY A 168 1.30 26.01 -7.01
CA GLY A 168 1.96 27.28 -6.80
C GLY A 168 1.16 28.31 -6.01
N ARG A 169 1.76 29.47 -5.80
CA ARG A 169 1.26 30.49 -4.86
C ARG A 169 -0.18 30.97 -5.14
N LYS A 170 -0.60 30.94 -6.41
CA LYS A 170 -1.95 31.35 -6.86
C LYS A 170 -2.97 30.20 -6.94
N GLN A 171 -2.54 28.95 -6.75
CA GLN A 171 -3.37 27.75 -6.88
C GLN A 171 -3.98 27.37 -5.52
N TYR A 172 -4.87 28.23 -4.99
CA TYR A 172 -5.46 28.04 -3.66
C TYR A 172 -6.40 26.84 -3.58
N VAL A 173 -7.22 26.62 -4.62
CA VAL A 173 -8.21 25.54 -4.64
C VAL A 173 -7.54 24.17 -4.63
N GLN A 174 -6.49 23.99 -5.44
CA GLN A 174 -5.74 22.74 -5.53
C GLN A 174 -5.05 22.41 -4.21
N ARG A 175 -4.44 23.41 -3.56
CA ARG A 175 -3.84 23.22 -2.23
C ARG A 175 -4.89 22.90 -1.17
N ALA A 176 -6.03 23.59 -1.18
CA ALA A 176 -7.13 23.32 -0.27
C ALA A 176 -7.63 21.88 -0.44
N MET A 177 -7.74 21.38 -1.67
CA MET A 177 -8.12 19.99 -1.95
C MET A 177 -7.09 18.99 -1.43
N VAL A 178 -5.78 19.25 -1.59
CA VAL A 178 -4.74 18.37 -1.05
C VAL A 178 -4.75 18.37 0.48
N PHE A 179 -4.91 19.52 1.13
CA PHE A 179 -4.96 19.57 2.60
C PHE A 179 -6.25 19.00 3.18
N PHE A 180 -7.38 19.19 2.49
CA PHE A 180 -8.63 18.57 2.88
C PHE A 180 -8.54 17.04 2.78
N SER A 181 -7.88 16.49 1.74
CA SER A 181 -7.68 15.04 1.68
C SER A 181 -6.86 14.55 2.88
N VAL A 182 -5.78 15.24 3.28
CA VAL A 182 -5.03 14.91 4.50
C VAL A 182 -5.91 14.92 5.74
N ALA A 183 -6.77 15.92 5.90
CA ALA A 183 -7.69 15.99 7.03
C ALA A 183 -8.63 14.79 7.06
N VAL A 184 -9.16 14.37 5.91
CA VAL A 184 -9.99 13.16 5.79
C VAL A 184 -9.18 11.89 6.09
N TRP A 185 -7.92 11.79 5.66
CA TRP A 185 -7.05 10.65 5.98
C TRP A 185 -6.84 10.53 7.48
N MET A 186 -6.54 11.64 8.15
CA MET A 186 -6.38 11.69 9.60
C MET A 186 -7.69 11.34 10.31
N ALA A 187 -8.84 11.79 9.79
CA ALA A 187 -10.15 11.42 10.33
C ALA A 187 -10.42 9.91 10.21
N ILE A 188 -10.16 9.30 9.04
CA ILE A 188 -10.31 7.84 8.83
C ILE A 188 -9.33 7.08 9.74
N LEU A 189 -8.08 7.52 9.84
CA LEU A 189 -7.08 6.91 10.72
C LEU A 189 -7.53 6.97 12.18
N VAL A 190 -7.90 8.15 12.66
CA VAL A 190 -8.40 8.32 14.04
C VAL A 190 -9.64 7.45 14.26
N TYR A 191 -10.60 7.45 13.33
CA TYR A 191 -11.79 6.62 13.40
C TYR A 191 -11.49 5.12 13.44
N ALA A 192 -10.50 4.66 12.66
CA ALA A 192 -10.06 3.26 12.64
C ALA A 192 -9.33 2.83 13.92
N TYR A 193 -8.75 3.78 14.68
CA TYR A 193 -7.98 3.49 15.90
C TYR A 193 -8.73 3.78 17.19
N LEU A 194 -9.79 4.59 17.15
CA LEU A 194 -10.57 4.94 18.33
C LEU A 194 -11.30 3.72 18.90
N PRO A 195 -11.12 3.41 20.20
CA PRO A 195 -11.83 2.33 20.88
C PRO A 195 -13.24 2.79 21.25
N ILE A 196 -14.06 3.17 20.27
CA ILE A 196 -15.43 3.62 20.54
C ILE A 196 -16.36 2.40 20.58
N GLY A 197 -17.10 2.26 21.67
CA GLY A 197 -18.09 1.20 21.89
C GLY A 197 -19.13 1.08 20.78
N ASP A 198 -19.36 2.14 20.00
CA ASP A 198 -20.48 2.28 19.07
C ASP A 198 -20.10 2.31 17.58
N ILE A 199 -18.81 2.16 17.23
CA ILE A 199 -18.42 2.15 15.82
C ILE A 199 -18.82 0.82 15.15
N LYS A 200 -19.60 0.95 14.08
CA LYS A 200 -20.11 -0.15 13.26
C LYS A 200 -19.17 -0.47 12.10
N PHE A 201 -18.06 -1.13 12.38
CA PHE A 201 -17.35 -1.86 11.32
C PHE A 201 -17.97 -3.24 11.16
N LEU A 202 -18.09 -3.69 9.92
CA LEU A 202 -18.42 -5.08 9.64
C LEU A 202 -17.29 -5.98 10.18
N GLN A 203 -17.65 -7.08 10.83
CA GLN A 203 -16.71 -8.04 11.47
C GLN A 203 -15.78 -7.42 12.53
N ARG A 204 -16.33 -6.60 13.43
CA ARG A 204 -15.58 -5.93 14.52
C ARG A 204 -14.68 -6.87 15.34
N SER A 205 -15.14 -8.10 15.61
CA SER A 205 -14.38 -9.07 16.41
C SER A 205 -13.02 -9.42 15.79
N CYS A 206 -12.90 -9.33 14.46
CA CYS A 206 -11.67 -9.59 13.72
C CYS A 206 -10.65 -8.45 13.76
N SER A 207 -11.02 -7.29 14.30
CA SER A 207 -10.16 -6.09 14.36
C SER A 207 -9.34 -5.99 15.66
N LYS A 208 -9.60 -6.85 16.65
CA LYS A 208 -8.99 -6.72 17.98
C LYS A 208 -7.54 -7.14 18.04
N ASP A 209 -7.03 -7.84 17.03
CA ASP A 209 -5.68 -8.35 17.09
C ASP A 209 -4.66 -7.24 16.81
N SER A 210 -3.84 -6.93 17.83
CA SER A 210 -2.83 -5.86 17.80
C SER A 210 -1.79 -6.02 16.69
N LEU A 211 -1.65 -7.26 16.21
CA LEU A 211 -0.78 -7.62 15.10
C LEU A 211 -1.22 -6.93 13.81
N VAL A 212 -2.50 -6.93 13.43
CA VAL A 212 -2.92 -6.35 12.13
C VAL A 212 -2.63 -4.85 12.04
N LYS A 213 -2.70 -4.13 13.17
CA LYS A 213 -2.35 -2.69 13.28
C LYS A 213 -0.87 -2.42 13.06
N THR A 214 0.00 -3.24 13.66
CA THR A 214 1.45 -3.11 13.55
C THR A 214 1.96 -3.66 12.21
N PHE A 215 1.28 -4.68 11.71
CA PHE A 215 1.60 -5.34 10.45
C PHE A 215 1.41 -4.41 9.28
N PHE A 216 0.34 -3.64 9.16
CA PHE A 216 0.08 -2.93 7.90
C PHE A 216 1.16 -1.89 7.53
N LEU A 217 1.79 -1.24 8.52
CA LEU A 217 2.84 -0.24 8.26
C LEU A 217 4.23 -0.86 8.07
N TRP A 218 4.43 -2.08 8.55
CA TRP A 218 5.69 -2.83 8.47
C TRP A 218 5.54 -4.12 7.66
N SER A 219 4.47 -4.26 6.88
CA SER A 219 3.99 -5.56 6.39
C SER A 219 4.99 -6.26 5.49
N PRO A 220 5.68 -5.57 4.56
CA PRO A 220 6.66 -6.26 3.71
C PRO A 220 7.87 -6.74 4.52
N PHE A 221 8.25 -5.99 5.56
CA PHE A 221 9.38 -6.36 6.42
C PHE A 221 9.03 -7.52 7.34
N LEU A 222 7.88 -7.46 8.00
CA LEU A 222 7.41 -8.52 8.89
C LEU A 222 7.07 -9.80 8.13
N TYR A 223 6.49 -9.70 6.93
CA TYR A 223 6.24 -10.84 6.07
C TYR A 223 7.54 -11.48 5.57
N ALA A 224 8.51 -10.67 5.13
CA ALA A 224 9.83 -11.19 4.76
C ALA A 224 10.56 -11.81 5.95
N TRP A 225 10.41 -11.24 7.14
CA TRP A 225 10.96 -11.79 8.38
C TRP A 225 10.31 -13.12 8.75
N ASP A 226 8.98 -13.19 8.74
CA ASP A 226 8.23 -14.42 9.03
C ASP A 226 8.59 -15.54 8.05
N LEU A 227 8.63 -15.22 6.75
CA LEU A 227 9.17 -16.13 5.75
C LEU A 227 10.59 -16.55 6.13
N ALA A 228 11.49 -15.63 6.47
CA ALA A 228 12.87 -15.91 6.86
C ALA A 228 13.00 -16.84 8.08
N THR A 229 12.13 -16.73 9.06
CA THR A 229 12.18 -17.53 10.28
C THR A 229 11.46 -18.88 10.15
N ASN A 230 10.35 -18.93 9.42
CA ASN A 230 9.44 -20.08 9.40
C ASN A 230 9.38 -20.82 8.06
N GLY A 231 9.84 -20.20 6.97
CA GLY A 231 9.83 -20.76 5.63
C GLY A 231 11.19 -21.29 5.17
N SER A 232 11.20 -22.44 4.49
CA SER A 232 12.42 -23.02 3.90
C SER A 232 13.10 -22.11 2.86
N ASN A 233 12.36 -21.19 2.25
CA ASN A 233 12.84 -20.22 1.25
C ASN A 233 12.96 -18.79 1.80
N GLY A 234 12.75 -18.61 3.10
CA GLY A 234 12.59 -17.29 3.69
C GLY A 234 13.79 -16.38 3.61
N ILE A 235 14.97 -16.94 3.86
CA ILE A 235 16.24 -16.20 3.81
C ILE A 235 16.43 -15.60 2.41
N ALA A 236 16.04 -16.32 1.35
CA ALA A 236 16.14 -15.81 -0.02
C ALA A 236 15.17 -14.64 -0.28
N ALA A 237 13.94 -14.71 0.24
CA ALA A 237 12.96 -13.63 0.11
C ALA A 237 13.40 -12.36 0.86
N LEU A 238 13.89 -12.51 2.10
CA LEU A 238 14.44 -11.41 2.88
C LEU A 238 15.69 -10.80 2.21
N PHE A 239 16.58 -11.65 1.69
CA PHE A 239 17.74 -11.20 0.94
C PHE A 239 17.30 -10.39 -0.28
N LEU A 240 16.34 -10.86 -1.06
CA LEU A 240 15.84 -10.15 -2.24
C LEU A 240 15.19 -8.79 -1.88
N LEU A 241 14.38 -8.74 -0.81
CA LEU A 241 13.73 -7.53 -0.33
C LEU A 241 14.76 -6.48 0.14
N LEU A 242 15.79 -6.90 0.88
CA LEU A 242 16.80 -6.01 1.46
C LEU A 242 17.93 -5.66 0.48
N THR A 243 18.21 -6.50 -0.51
CA THR A 243 19.31 -6.29 -1.46
C THR A 243 19.13 -4.98 -2.21
N ILE A 244 17.94 -4.68 -2.74
CA ILE A 244 17.71 -3.47 -3.51
C ILE A 244 17.92 -2.18 -2.67
N PRO A 245 17.30 -2.03 -1.48
CA PRO A 245 17.56 -0.91 -0.59
C PRO A 245 19.04 -0.77 -0.18
N ILE A 246 19.71 -1.88 0.13
CA ILE A 246 21.12 -1.89 0.52
C ILE A 246 21.99 -1.40 -0.65
N LEU A 247 21.76 -1.88 -1.87
CA LEU A 247 22.48 -1.43 -3.06
C LEU A 247 22.26 0.06 -3.34
N ILE A 248 21.02 0.55 -3.20
CA ILE A 248 20.69 1.98 -3.32
C ILE A 248 21.43 2.79 -2.24
N ALA A 249 21.44 2.32 -0.98
CA ALA A 249 22.14 2.98 0.11
C ALA A 249 23.66 3.04 -0.13
N PHE A 250 24.27 1.94 -0.60
CA PHE A 250 25.68 1.92 -0.99
C PHE A 250 25.96 2.89 -2.15
N ALA A 251 25.09 2.94 -3.15
CA ALA A 251 25.21 3.89 -4.26
C ALA A 251 25.13 5.35 -3.77
N TRP A 252 24.25 5.66 -2.80
CA TRP A 252 24.19 6.96 -2.13
C TRP A 252 25.48 7.29 -1.39
N ILE A 253 26.01 6.37 -0.59
CA ILE A 253 27.28 6.58 0.13
C ILE A 253 28.41 6.88 -0.86
N ILE A 254 28.54 6.09 -1.92
CA ILE A 254 29.56 6.29 -2.95
C ILE A 254 29.37 7.65 -3.65
N ALA A 255 28.14 8.01 -4.00
CA ALA A 255 27.84 9.28 -4.65
C ALA A 255 28.21 10.48 -3.74
N ILE A 256 27.84 10.43 -2.46
CA ILE A 256 28.18 11.45 -1.46
C ILE A 256 29.69 11.56 -1.31
N ILE A 257 30.41 10.44 -1.16
CA ILE A 257 31.88 10.44 -1.03
C ILE A 257 32.54 11.07 -2.26
N ARG A 258 32.07 10.74 -3.47
CA ARG A 258 32.62 11.29 -4.71
C ARG A 258 32.37 12.78 -4.88
N ARG A 259 31.24 13.29 -4.37
CA ARG A 259 30.86 14.71 -4.48
C ARG A 259 31.10 15.53 -3.23
N ARG A 260 31.83 14.99 -2.26
CA ARG A 260 32.07 15.67 -0.98
C ARG A 260 32.63 17.09 -1.13
N ARG A 261 33.49 17.35 -2.11
CA ARG A 261 34.08 18.69 -2.32
C ARG A 261 33.07 19.72 -2.82
N GLU A 262 32.04 19.28 -3.55
CA GLU A 262 30.98 20.16 -4.05
C GLU A 262 29.92 20.40 -2.97
N ILE A 263 29.61 19.36 -2.19
CA ILE A 263 28.63 19.43 -1.09
C ILE A 263 29.16 20.25 0.09
N TRP A 264 30.43 20.05 0.45
CA TRP A 264 31.11 20.75 1.52
C TRP A 264 32.18 21.65 0.92
N ASP A 265 31.74 22.73 0.27
CA ASP A 265 32.65 23.77 -0.21
C ASP A 265 33.47 24.30 0.98
N GLU A 266 34.80 24.25 0.86
CA GLU A 266 35.75 24.63 1.91
C GLU A 266 35.59 26.10 2.33
N SER A 267 34.95 26.92 1.49
CA SER A 267 34.64 28.32 1.77
C SER A 267 33.49 28.48 2.80
N SER A 268 32.56 27.53 2.85
CA SER A 268 31.43 27.54 3.78
C SER A 268 31.82 26.84 5.08
N ARG A 269 32.14 27.62 6.11
CA ARG A 269 32.55 27.11 7.44
C ARG A 269 31.49 26.24 8.15
N SER A 270 30.30 26.04 7.60
CA SER A 270 29.31 25.15 8.20
C SER A 270 29.56 23.70 7.77
N PHE A 271 30.07 22.88 8.70
CA PHE A 271 30.20 21.42 8.53
C PHE A 271 28.85 20.71 8.25
N CYS A 272 27.73 21.38 8.55
CA CYS A 272 26.39 20.90 8.25
C CYS A 272 25.93 21.42 6.89
N ALA A 273 26.39 20.79 5.81
CA ALA A 273 25.66 20.87 4.55
C ALA A 273 24.22 20.42 4.81
N GLY A 274 23.25 21.30 4.56
CA GLY A 274 21.85 20.96 4.73
C GLY A 274 21.49 19.79 3.81
N PHE A 275 20.57 18.93 4.24
CA PHE A 275 20.04 17.83 3.43
C PHE A 275 19.60 18.30 2.03
N GLY A 276 19.08 19.54 1.93
CA GLY A 276 18.71 20.15 0.65
C GLY A 276 19.87 20.36 -0.32
N GLU A 277 21.08 20.65 0.16
CA GLU A 277 22.26 20.83 -0.71
C GLU A 277 22.73 19.49 -1.25
N VAL A 278 22.84 18.48 -0.38
CA VAL A 278 23.13 17.09 -0.79
C VAL A 278 22.10 16.63 -1.83
N TRP A 279 20.81 16.86 -1.58
CA TRP A 279 19.75 16.50 -2.49
C TRP A 279 19.88 17.18 -3.85
N ARG A 280 20.12 18.50 -3.89
CA ARG A 280 20.35 19.26 -5.14
C ARG A 280 21.57 18.75 -5.90
N THR A 281 22.70 18.53 -5.22
CA THR A 281 23.90 17.99 -5.88
C THR A 281 23.64 16.61 -6.49
N MET A 282 22.84 15.77 -5.82
CA MET A 282 22.47 14.44 -6.32
C MET A 282 21.47 14.51 -7.47
N GLU A 283 20.55 15.46 -7.45
CA GLU A 283 19.62 15.75 -8.54
C GLU A 283 20.38 16.09 -9.83
N ASP A 284 21.41 16.93 -9.74
CA ASP A 284 22.21 17.37 -10.89
C ASP A 284 23.12 16.26 -11.44
N HIS A 285 23.75 15.48 -10.55
CA HIS A 285 24.81 14.54 -10.93
C HIS A 285 24.38 13.08 -11.02
N TYR A 286 23.40 12.67 -10.21
CA TYR A 286 22.93 11.28 -10.09
C TYR A 286 21.39 11.21 -10.13
N PRO A 287 20.74 11.75 -11.18
CA PRO A 287 19.28 11.75 -11.28
C PRO A 287 18.67 10.35 -11.24
N PHE A 288 19.43 9.32 -11.67
CA PHE A 288 19.00 7.92 -11.62
C PHE A 288 18.88 7.40 -10.20
N LEU A 289 19.91 7.66 -9.40
CA LEU A 289 19.92 7.25 -8.00
C LEU A 289 18.76 7.91 -7.26
N LEU A 290 18.55 9.20 -7.51
CA LEU A 290 17.44 9.97 -6.95
C LEU A 290 16.09 9.38 -7.36
N PHE A 291 15.90 9.09 -8.65
CA PHE A 291 14.70 8.47 -9.17
C PHE A 291 14.44 7.10 -8.53
N CYS A 292 15.46 6.24 -8.42
CA CYS A 292 15.30 4.94 -7.76
C CYS A 292 14.92 5.07 -6.29
N SER A 293 15.58 5.95 -5.53
CA SER A 293 15.31 6.11 -4.09
C SER A 293 14.03 6.87 -3.79
N ALA A 294 13.65 7.84 -4.62
CA ALA A 294 12.50 8.72 -4.37
C ALA A 294 11.22 8.19 -5.03
N VAL A 295 11.32 7.46 -6.14
CA VAL A 295 10.18 7.02 -6.94
C VAL A 295 10.00 5.51 -6.87
N VAL A 296 10.98 4.76 -7.38
CA VAL A 296 10.84 3.31 -7.58
C VAL A 296 10.71 2.59 -6.25
N MET A 297 11.62 2.82 -5.31
CA MET A 297 11.63 2.11 -4.04
C MET A 297 10.39 2.40 -3.19
N PRO A 298 9.98 3.66 -2.94
CA PRO A 298 8.75 3.94 -2.18
C PRO A 298 7.50 3.39 -2.85
N THR A 299 7.40 3.46 -4.19
CA THR A 299 6.25 2.91 -4.93
C THR A 299 6.21 1.38 -4.85
N ALA A 300 7.34 0.70 -5.05
CA ALA A 300 7.41 -0.74 -4.95
C ALA A 300 7.08 -1.23 -3.53
N TYR A 301 7.61 -0.55 -2.50
CA TYR A 301 7.30 -0.84 -1.11
C TYR A 301 5.81 -0.66 -0.82
N TRP A 302 5.22 0.43 -1.30
CA TRP A 302 3.80 0.72 -1.13
C TRP A 302 2.90 -0.33 -1.81
N ILE A 303 3.20 -0.71 -3.06
CA ILE A 303 2.49 -1.79 -3.78
C ILE A 303 2.61 -3.11 -3.01
N ALA A 304 3.82 -3.48 -2.61
CA ALA A 304 4.05 -4.72 -1.86
C ALA A 304 3.27 -4.73 -0.55
N THR A 305 3.21 -3.59 0.15
CA THR A 305 2.46 -3.44 1.40
C THR A 305 0.97 -3.73 1.19
N ILE A 306 0.38 -3.19 0.13
CA ILE A 306 -1.04 -3.37 -0.20
C ILE A 306 -1.31 -4.81 -0.64
N GLU A 307 -0.52 -5.36 -1.58
CA GLU A 307 -0.76 -6.72 -2.09
C GLU A 307 -0.54 -7.80 -1.03
N ILE A 308 0.49 -7.66 -0.17
CA ILE A 308 0.67 -8.55 0.97
C ILE A 308 -0.51 -8.42 1.93
N GLY A 309 -0.95 -7.20 2.24
CA GLY A 309 -2.12 -6.97 3.08
C GLY A 309 -3.38 -7.66 2.56
N ILE A 310 -3.61 -7.61 1.24
CA ILE A 310 -4.81 -8.14 0.57
C ILE A 310 -4.72 -9.62 0.24
N SER A 311 -3.54 -10.22 0.21
CA SER A 311 -3.37 -11.65 -0.10
C SER A 311 -4.16 -12.60 0.81
N GLY A 312 -4.60 -12.15 1.99
CA GLY A 312 -5.48 -12.88 2.90
C GLY A 312 -6.99 -12.62 2.71
N SER A 313 -7.38 -11.84 1.71
CA SER A 313 -8.77 -11.46 1.42
C SER A 313 -9.22 -11.97 0.05
N ASN A 314 -10.47 -12.39 -0.06
CA ASN A 314 -11.05 -12.94 -1.30
C ASN A 314 -11.58 -11.84 -2.26
N ASP A 315 -10.95 -10.66 -2.27
CA ASP A 315 -11.42 -9.51 -3.06
C ASP A 315 -11.28 -9.67 -4.58
N GLU A 316 -10.47 -10.64 -5.04
CA GLU A 316 -10.14 -10.81 -6.46
C GLU A 316 -11.25 -11.44 -7.30
N THR A 317 -12.16 -12.19 -6.67
CA THR A 317 -13.21 -12.95 -7.37
C THR A 317 -14.52 -12.16 -7.54
N SER A 318 -14.55 -10.92 -7.07
CA SER A 318 -15.74 -10.08 -7.12
C SER A 318 -16.07 -9.64 -8.55
N PRO A 319 -17.37 -9.55 -8.92
CA PRO A 319 -17.78 -9.04 -10.23
C PRO A 319 -17.34 -7.58 -10.43
N LEU A 320 -17.10 -7.21 -11.69
CA LEU A 320 -16.66 -5.87 -12.04
C LEU A 320 -17.73 -4.82 -11.67
N THR A 321 -17.37 -3.85 -10.83
CA THR A 321 -18.27 -2.78 -10.40
C THR A 321 -18.09 -1.50 -11.22
N TYR A 322 -19.09 -0.59 -11.18
CA TYR A 322 -19.00 0.70 -11.85
C TYR A 322 -17.78 1.53 -11.36
N ASN A 323 -17.53 1.51 -10.04
CA ASN A 323 -16.42 2.24 -9.43
C ASN A 323 -15.06 1.71 -9.88
N GLN A 324 -14.92 0.40 -10.07
CA GLN A 324 -13.72 -0.21 -10.61
C GLN A 324 -13.43 0.23 -12.05
N VAL A 325 -14.46 0.30 -12.89
CA VAL A 325 -14.33 0.79 -14.27
C VAL A 325 -13.93 2.27 -14.28
N LEU A 326 -14.58 3.09 -13.44
CA LEU A 326 -14.26 4.51 -13.31
C LEU A 326 -12.81 4.72 -12.88
N ALA A 327 -12.30 3.91 -11.93
CA ALA A 327 -10.91 3.96 -11.49
C ALA A 327 -9.94 3.67 -12.65
N MET A 328 -10.22 2.67 -13.50
CA MET A 328 -9.41 2.40 -14.69
C MET A 328 -9.37 3.60 -15.65
N PHE A 329 -10.52 4.26 -15.89
CA PHE A 329 -10.56 5.46 -16.73
C PHE A 329 -9.78 6.63 -16.12
N ALA A 330 -9.75 6.76 -14.80
CA ALA A 330 -8.94 7.77 -14.12
C ALA A 330 -7.42 7.53 -14.29
N ALA A 331 -6.99 6.32 -14.64
CA ALA A 331 -5.58 6.04 -14.93
C ALA A 331 -5.15 6.41 -16.36
N VAL A 332 -6.09 6.63 -17.28
CA VAL A 332 -5.80 6.91 -18.69
C VAL A 332 -5.04 8.23 -18.91
N PRO A 333 -5.45 9.39 -18.33
CA PRO A 333 -4.75 10.65 -18.60
C PRO A 333 -3.27 10.64 -18.18
N PRO A 334 -2.88 10.17 -16.96
CA PRO A 334 -1.47 10.02 -16.60
C PRO A 334 -0.66 9.15 -17.57
N VAL A 335 -1.25 8.05 -18.06
CA VAL A 335 -0.58 7.15 -19.01
C VAL A 335 -0.34 7.86 -20.35
N ILE A 336 -1.32 8.59 -20.87
CA ILE A 336 -1.19 9.37 -22.11
C ILE A 336 -0.11 10.46 -21.97
N GLU A 337 -0.05 11.14 -20.83
CA GLU A 337 0.96 12.17 -20.57
C GLU A 337 2.39 11.61 -20.46
N VAL A 338 2.54 10.37 -19.95
CA VAL A 338 3.83 9.69 -19.82
C VAL A 338 4.28 8.99 -21.09
N ALA A 339 3.35 8.50 -21.92
CA ALA A 339 3.65 7.79 -23.17
C ALA A 339 4.74 8.48 -24.05
N PRO A 340 4.70 9.80 -24.33
CA PRO A 340 5.74 10.46 -25.12
C PRO A 340 7.11 10.56 -24.42
N LEU A 341 7.18 10.31 -23.11
CA LEU A 341 8.44 10.28 -22.34
C LEU A 341 9.11 8.89 -22.39
N VAL A 342 8.37 7.83 -22.71
CA VAL A 342 8.88 6.44 -22.67
C VAL A 342 10.15 6.25 -23.50
N PRO A 343 10.25 6.74 -24.76
CA PRO A 343 11.49 6.58 -25.54
C PRO A 343 12.70 7.25 -24.86
N ARG A 344 12.49 8.42 -24.24
CA ARG A 344 13.55 9.16 -23.53
C ARG A 344 13.96 8.46 -22.23
N LEU A 345 13.00 7.91 -21.49
CA LEU A 345 13.25 7.12 -20.29
C LEU A 345 14.03 5.84 -20.63
N TRP A 346 13.68 5.20 -21.74
CA TRP A 346 14.37 4.01 -22.24
C TRP A 346 15.82 4.31 -22.65
N GLU A 347 16.04 5.39 -23.41
CA GLU A 347 17.40 5.85 -23.73
C GLU A 347 18.21 6.12 -22.46
N TRP A 348 17.61 6.77 -21.47
CA TRP A 348 18.29 7.04 -20.21
C TRP A 348 18.66 5.76 -19.44
N PHE A 349 17.75 4.78 -19.44
CA PHE A 349 17.96 3.47 -18.82
C PHE A 349 19.07 2.67 -19.53
N ILE A 350 18.96 2.49 -20.85
CA ILE A 350 19.95 1.74 -21.65
C ILE A 350 21.31 2.40 -21.64
N THR A 351 21.35 3.72 -21.84
CA THR A 351 22.62 4.40 -22.09
C THR A 351 23.48 4.43 -20.83
N PHE A 352 22.94 4.03 -19.66
CA PHE A 352 23.55 4.25 -18.34
C PHE A 352 24.30 5.58 -18.37
N SER A 353 23.64 6.63 -18.83
CA SER A 353 24.33 7.79 -19.43
C SER A 353 25.32 8.49 -18.47
N TRP A 354 25.20 8.20 -17.18
CA TRP A 354 26.20 8.48 -16.15
C TRP A 354 27.54 7.74 -16.36
N LEU A 355 27.54 6.43 -16.67
CA LEU A 355 28.73 5.65 -17.03
C LEU A 355 29.39 6.23 -18.28
N GLY A 356 28.59 6.59 -19.30
CA GLY A 356 29.09 7.23 -20.52
C GLY A 356 29.72 8.60 -20.28
N ARG A 357 29.14 9.45 -19.42
CA ARG A 357 29.72 10.76 -19.06
C ARG A 357 30.95 10.64 -18.16
N VAL A 358 30.96 9.69 -17.23
CA VAL A 358 32.14 9.39 -16.38
C VAL A 358 33.29 8.85 -17.23
N VAL A 359 33.00 7.98 -18.20
CA VAL A 359 34.02 7.41 -19.10
C VAL A 359 34.50 8.45 -20.13
N ARG A 360 33.64 9.32 -20.66
CA ARG A 360 34.06 10.35 -21.64
C ARG A 360 34.86 11.49 -21.04
N ARG A 361 34.65 11.88 -19.79
CA ARG A 361 35.52 12.88 -19.11
C ARG A 361 36.91 12.35 -18.74
N SER A 362 37.15 11.04 -18.84
CA SER A 362 38.47 10.44 -18.60
C SER A 362 39.44 10.57 -19.79
N LYS A 363 39.00 11.09 -20.95
CA LYS A 363 39.83 11.14 -22.17
C LYS A 363 40.39 12.53 -22.51
N THR A 364 40.34 13.48 -21.57
CA THR A 364 41.06 14.75 -21.66
C THR A 364 42.04 14.83 -20.51
N PHE A 365 43.15 14.10 -20.64
CA PHE A 365 44.42 14.33 -19.97
C PHE A 365 45.52 14.08 -20.99
#